data_AF-A0A1B7ML25-F1
#
_entry.id   AF-A0A1B7ML25-F1
#
_cell.length_a   1.000
_cell.length_b   1.000
_cell.length_c   1.000
_cell.angle_alpha   90.00
_cell.angle_beta   90.00
_cell.angle_gamma   90.00
#
_symmetry.space_group_name_H-M   'P 1'
#
loop_
_entity.id
_entity.type
_entity.pdbx_description
1 polymer ?
#
loop_
_entity_poly.entity_id
_entity_poly.type
_entity_poly.pdbx_seq_one_letter_code
_entity_poly.pdbx_strand_id
1 'polypeptide(L)'
;MSRKKLKHIASEHNEELLAAFIVRMDASEIGFIDDVSRDERTHGRYFGCSTKGNRTHKNQPFVPGSRISLEALLTLDGIVTCTAVEGSMTKELFLEWLEFMIESRASRMAL
;
A
#
# COMPACT_ATOMS: atom_id res chain seq x y z
N MET A 1 -5.98 8.85 -16.92
CA MET A 1 -6.14 9.66 -15.68
C MET A 1 -6.91 10.93 -16.02
N SER A 2 -7.95 11.28 -15.25
CA SER A 2 -8.76 12.49 -15.48
C SER A 2 -8.06 13.73 -14.93
N ARG A 3 -8.26 14.89 -15.57
CA ARG A 3 -7.75 16.21 -15.10
C ARG A 3 -8.11 16.52 -13.65
N LYS A 4 -9.31 16.13 -13.20
CA LYS A 4 -9.73 16.29 -11.79
C LYS A 4 -8.83 15.50 -10.83
N LYS A 5 -8.44 14.29 -11.22
CA LYS A 5 -7.62 13.39 -10.40
C LYS A 5 -6.18 13.88 -10.30
N LEU A 6 -5.63 14.40 -11.40
CA LEU A 6 -4.31 15.05 -11.39
C LEU A 6 -4.29 16.32 -10.54
N LYS A 7 -5.32 17.16 -10.63
CA LYS A 7 -5.43 18.38 -9.83
C LYS A 7 -5.55 18.10 -8.33
N HIS A 8 -6.26 17.03 -7.95
CA HIS A 8 -6.41 16.60 -6.57
C HIS A 8 -5.08 16.14 -5.96
N ILE A 9 -4.35 15.26 -6.65
CA ILE A 9 -3.02 14.81 -6.21
C ILE A 9 -2.05 15.99 -6.06
N ALA A 10 -2.04 16.89 -7.06
CA ALA A 10 -1.22 18.09 -6.98
C ALA A 10 -1.64 19.04 -5.85
N SER A 11 -2.91 19.06 -5.46
CA SER A 11 -3.40 19.89 -4.35
C SER A 11 -3.10 19.32 -2.97
N GLU A 12 -2.94 18.00 -2.85
CA GLU A 12 -2.57 17.34 -1.59
C GLU A 12 -1.06 17.44 -1.33
N HIS A 13 -0.27 17.67 -2.38
CA HIS A 13 1.18 17.81 -2.29
C HIS A 13 1.57 19.21 -1.76
N ASN A 14 2.25 19.25 -0.61
CA ASN A 14 2.81 20.48 -0.05
C ASN A 14 4.34 20.44 -0.11
N GLU A 15 4.91 21.14 -1.08
CA GLU A 15 6.35 21.13 -1.36
C GLU A 15 7.18 21.78 -0.25
N GLU A 16 6.64 22.78 0.46
CA GLU A 16 7.33 23.43 1.57
C GLU A 16 7.49 22.50 2.77
N LEU A 17 6.42 21.76 3.11
CA LEU A 17 6.47 20.75 4.17
C LEU A 17 7.40 19.60 3.81
N LEU A 18 7.41 19.18 2.53
CA LEU A 18 8.31 18.15 2.05
C LEU A 18 9.78 18.59 2.14
N ALA A 19 10.10 19.81 1.69
CA ALA A 19 11.46 20.35 1.75
C ALA A 19 11.94 20.51 3.21
N ALA A 20 11.09 21.03 4.10
CA ALA A 20 11.39 21.12 5.52
C ALA A 20 11.55 19.76 6.19
N PHE A 21 10.86 18.71 5.71
CA PHE A 21 11.05 17.35 6.17
C PHE A 21 12.42 16.80 5.72
N ILE A 22 12.76 16.93 4.44
CA ILE A 22 14.03 16.45 3.87
C ILE A 22 15.25 17.07 4.56
N VAL A 23 15.23 18.38 4.83
CA VAL A 23 16.37 19.08 5.46
C VAL A 23 16.67 18.59 6.88
N ARG A 24 15.66 18.05 7.59
CA ARG A 24 15.80 17.68 9.00
C ARG A 24 16.17 16.21 9.23
N MET A 25 16.13 15.37 8.20
CA MET A 25 16.22 13.93 8.36
C MET A 25 17.49 13.38 7.71
N ASP A 26 18.12 12.41 8.38
CA ASP A 26 19.16 11.58 7.78
C ASP A 26 18.53 10.33 7.16
N ALA A 27 18.87 10.05 5.90
CA ALA A 27 18.32 8.92 5.17
C ALA A 27 18.66 7.57 5.82
N SER A 28 19.78 7.46 6.54
CA SER A 28 20.15 6.22 7.24
C SER A 28 19.31 5.93 8.48
N GLU A 29 18.60 6.93 9.01
CA GLU A 29 17.75 6.78 10.20
C GLU A 29 16.26 6.58 9.86
N ILE A 30 15.91 6.58 8.57
CA ILE A 30 14.52 6.50 8.11
C ILE A 30 14.18 5.10 7.60
N GLY A 31 13.05 4.58 8.08
CA GLY A 31 12.35 3.45 7.48
C GLY A 31 10.98 3.85 6.95
N PHE A 32 10.60 3.32 5.79
CA PHE A 32 9.31 3.52 5.16
C PHE A 32 8.42 2.31 5.38
N ILE A 33 7.20 2.54 5.85
CA ILE A 33 6.17 1.51 5.99
C ILE A 33 5.05 1.82 5.01
N ASP A 34 4.62 0.81 4.26
CA ASP A 34 3.49 0.93 3.33
C ASP A 34 2.71 -0.39 3.23
N ASP A 35 1.41 -0.30 2.91
CA ASP A 35 0.51 -1.43 2.65
C ASP A 35 0.30 -1.62 1.15
N VAL A 36 0.54 -2.84 0.69
CA VAL A 36 0.08 -3.29 -0.62
C VAL A 36 -0.97 -4.38 -0.43
N SER A 37 -2.15 -4.16 -1.01
CA SER A 37 -3.19 -5.19 -1.01
C SER A 37 -3.44 -5.74 -2.40
N ARG A 38 -3.42 -7.08 -2.48
CA ARG A 38 -3.77 -7.83 -3.67
C ARG A 38 -5.14 -8.43 -3.48
N ASP A 39 -6.06 -8.06 -4.37
CA ASP A 39 -7.38 -8.66 -4.43
C ASP A 39 -7.39 -9.74 -5.52
N GLU A 40 -7.56 -11.00 -5.14
CA GLU A 40 -7.65 -12.12 -6.09
C GLU A 40 -9.05 -12.29 -6.69
N ARG A 41 -9.99 -11.36 -6.42
CA ARG A 41 -11.34 -11.39 -7.01
C ARG A 41 -11.30 -11.57 -8.53
N THR A 42 -12.23 -12.43 -8.99
CA THR A 42 -12.46 -12.78 -10.40
C THR A 42 -12.22 -11.61 -11.37
N HIS A 43 -11.16 -11.71 -12.18
CA HIS A 43 -10.65 -10.70 -13.12
C HIS A 43 -11.66 -10.17 -14.16
N GLY A 44 -12.85 -10.77 -14.29
CA GLY A 44 -13.80 -10.44 -15.37
C GLY A 44 -14.53 -9.10 -15.24
N ARG A 45 -14.13 -8.22 -14.31
CA ARG A 45 -14.56 -6.81 -14.28
C ARG A 45 -13.60 -5.87 -15.00
N TYR A 46 -12.42 -6.33 -15.42
CA TYR A 46 -11.48 -5.52 -16.18
C TYR A 46 -11.96 -5.41 -17.65
N PHE A 47 -12.61 -4.29 -17.96
CA PHE A 47 -12.82 -3.76 -19.32
C PHE A 47 -13.70 -4.56 -20.29
N GLY A 48 -14.96 -4.82 -19.93
CA GLY A 48 -15.99 -5.25 -20.87
C GLY A 48 -16.68 -4.09 -21.60
N CYS A 49 -15.98 -3.37 -22.49
CA CYS A 49 -16.63 -2.42 -23.40
C CYS A 49 -16.88 -3.10 -24.74
N SER A 50 -18.15 -3.20 -25.15
CA SER A 50 -18.43 -3.55 -26.55
C SER A 50 -18.01 -2.41 -27.48
N THR A 51 -17.65 -2.73 -28.71
CA THR A 51 -17.27 -1.75 -29.76
C THR A 51 -18.35 -0.70 -30.06
N LYS A 52 -19.60 -0.90 -29.59
CA LYS A 52 -20.73 0.03 -29.78
C LYS A 52 -21.17 0.75 -28.50
N GLY A 53 -20.38 0.75 -27.43
CA GLY A 53 -20.70 1.47 -26.19
C GLY A 53 -21.83 0.85 -25.34
N ASN A 54 -22.29 -0.35 -25.71
CA ASN A 54 -23.25 -1.11 -24.91
C ASN A 54 -22.52 -1.92 -23.84
N ARG A 55 -23.12 -2.00 -22.65
CA ARG A 55 -22.62 -2.82 -21.53
C ARG A 55 -22.81 -4.30 -21.87
N THR A 56 -21.73 -5.05 -21.99
CA THR A 56 -21.80 -6.50 -22.22
C THR A 56 -22.10 -7.21 -20.90
N HIS A 57 -23.17 -8.01 -20.86
CA HIS A 57 -23.47 -8.87 -19.72
C HIS A 57 -22.63 -10.15 -19.82
N LYS A 58 -21.72 -10.36 -18.86
CA LYS A 58 -20.95 -11.60 -18.73
C LYS A 58 -21.46 -12.37 -17.52
N ASN A 59 -22.09 -13.52 -17.75
CA ASN A 59 -22.38 -14.46 -16.67
C ASN A 59 -21.06 -15.13 -16.28
N GLN A 60 -20.55 -14.80 -15.11
CA GLN A 60 -19.39 -15.45 -14.52
C GLN A 60 -19.71 -15.85 -13.09
N PRO A 61 -19.24 -17.02 -12.63
CA PRO A 61 -19.33 -17.40 -11.23
C PRO A 61 -18.70 -16.30 -10.35
N PHE A 62 -19.41 -15.90 -9.29
CA PHE A 62 -18.81 -15.10 -8.24
C PHE A 62 -17.98 -16.03 -7.37
N VAL A 63 -16.67 -16.04 -7.58
CA VAL A 63 -15.73 -16.66 -6.66
C VAL A 63 -15.42 -15.62 -5.58
N PRO A 64 -15.68 -15.90 -4.29
CA PRO A 64 -15.16 -15.08 -3.19
C PRO A 64 -13.63 -15.05 -3.34
N GLY A 65 -13.08 -13.92 -3.77
CA GLY A 65 -11.64 -13.73 -3.77
C GLY A 65 -11.19 -13.50 -2.34
N SER A 66 -10.08 -14.14 -1.94
CA SER A 66 -9.33 -13.71 -0.76
C SER A 66 -8.57 -12.43 -1.13
N ARG A 67 -8.65 -11.45 -0.25
CA ARG A 67 -7.77 -10.27 -0.30
C ARG A 67 -6.58 -10.60 0.57
N ILE A 68 -5.38 -10.30 0.12
CA ILE A 68 -4.19 -10.36 0.95
C ILE A 68 -3.68 -8.92 1.08
N SER A 69 -3.54 -8.43 2.31
CA SER A 69 -2.83 -7.19 2.63
C SER A 69 -1.41 -7.54 3.07
N LEU A 70 -0.45 -6.76 2.61
CA LEU A 70 0.97 -6.93 2.86
C LEU A 70 1.53 -5.61 3.37
N GLU A 71 2.08 -5.62 4.57
CA GLU A 71 2.76 -4.48 5.17
C GLU A 71 4.25 -4.76 5.25
N ALA A 72 5.09 -3.79 4.87
CA ALA A 72 6.54 -3.96 4.84
C ALA A 72 7.26 -2.70 5.31
N LEU A 73 8.35 -2.91 6.07
CA LEU A 73 9.30 -1.87 6.44
C LEU A 73 10.49 -1.92 5.49
N LEU A 74 10.71 -0.84 4.75
CA LEU A 74 11.81 -0.62 3.81
C LEU A 74 12.81 0.39 4.36
N THR A 75 14.10 0.05 4.39
CA THR A 75 15.20 0.96 4.73
C THR A 75 16.20 1.04 3.56
N LEU A 76 17.31 1.77 3.73
CA LEU A 76 18.40 1.80 2.74
C LEU A 76 19.00 0.40 2.46
N ASP A 77 18.92 -0.52 3.41
CA ASP A 77 19.41 -1.89 3.28
C ASP A 77 18.39 -2.86 2.66
N GLY A 78 17.20 -2.36 2.30
CA GLY A 78 16.11 -3.15 1.74
C GLY A 78 14.99 -3.44 2.73
N ILE A 79 14.21 -4.50 2.49
CA ILE A 79 13.05 -4.84 3.32
C ILE A 79 13.53 -5.52 4.60
N VAL A 80 13.36 -4.84 5.73
CA VAL A 80 13.80 -5.31 7.06
C VAL A 80 12.81 -6.32 7.64
N THR A 81 11.52 -6.09 7.42
CA THR A 81 10.44 -6.98 7.87
C THR A 81 9.18 -6.79 7.02
N CYS A 82 8.37 -7.83 6.91
CA CYS A 82 7.08 -7.80 6.25
C CYS A 82 6.09 -8.73 6.95
N THR A 83 4.80 -8.45 6.80
CA THR A 83 3.71 -9.33 7.23
C THR A 83 2.64 -9.44 6.15
N ALA A 84 1.93 -10.56 6.14
CA ALA A 84 0.83 -10.83 5.23
C ALA A 84 -0.41 -11.22 6.04
N VAL A 85 -1.53 -10.57 5.77
CA VAL A 85 -2.80 -10.81 6.44
C VAL A 85 -3.87 -11.10 5.40
N GLU A 86 -4.66 -12.15 5.64
CA GLU A 86 -5.87 -12.39 4.85
C GLU A 86 -6.96 -11.39 5.24
N GLY A 87 -7.53 -10.72 4.25
CA GLY A 87 -8.50 -9.66 4.43
C GLY A 87 -7.83 -8.28 4.40
N SER A 88 -8.19 -7.43 5.35
CA SER A 88 -7.65 -6.07 5.47
C SER A 88 -6.83 -5.97 6.75
N MET A 89 -5.73 -5.24 6.70
CA MET A 89 -4.94 -4.92 7.90
C MET A 89 -5.78 -4.08 8.87
N THR A 90 -6.02 -4.60 10.08
CA THR A 90 -6.71 -3.83 11.14
C THR A 90 -5.71 -3.07 11.98
N LYS A 91 -6.17 -2.09 12.75
CA LYS A 91 -5.32 -1.32 13.66
C LYS A 91 -4.62 -2.24 14.67
N GLU A 92 -5.33 -3.22 15.20
CA GLU A 92 -4.82 -4.15 16.21
C GLU A 92 -3.69 -5.01 15.63
N LEU A 93 -3.89 -5.58 14.43
CA LEU A 93 -2.87 -6.35 13.72
C LEU A 93 -1.66 -5.51 13.35
N PHE A 94 -1.88 -4.24 12.96
CA PHE A 94 -0.81 -3.31 12.66
C PHE A 94 0.04 -3.00 13.90
N LEU A 95 -0.60 -2.70 15.04
CA LEU A 95 0.10 -2.43 16.30
C LEU A 95 0.86 -3.66 16.81
N GLU A 96 0.26 -4.85 16.73
CA GLU A 96 0.93 -6.11 17.06
C GLU A 96 2.18 -6.31 16.19
N TRP A 97 2.07 -6.06 14.88
CA TRP A 97 3.21 -6.14 13.99
C TRP A 97 4.30 -5.10 14.32
N LEU A 98 3.94 -3.85 14.63
CA LEU A 98 4.90 -2.82 15.03
C LEU A 98 5.68 -3.25 16.29
N GLU A 99 4.98 -3.67 17.33
CA GLU A 99 5.57 -4.03 18.63
C GLU A 99 6.48 -5.25 18.51
N PHE A 100 6.01 -6.33 17.89
CA PHE A 100 6.76 -7.59 17.90
C PHE A 100 7.81 -7.69 16.79
N MET A 101 7.57 -7.09 15.62
CA MET A 101 8.44 -7.28 14.46
C MET A 101 9.33 -6.07 14.15
N ILE A 102 8.85 -4.84 14.38
CA ILE A 102 9.66 -3.65 14.09
C ILE A 102 10.56 -3.32 15.27
N GLU A 103 10.03 -3.15 16.48
CA GLU A 103 10.87 -2.76 17.63
C GLU A 103 11.97 -3.79 17.91
N SER A 104 11.66 -5.07 17.75
CA SER A 104 12.62 -6.16 17.94
C SER A 104 13.76 -6.19 16.92
N ARG A 105 13.57 -5.60 15.72
CA ARG A 105 14.58 -5.52 14.65
C ARG A 105 15.27 -4.16 14.59
N ALA A 106 14.54 -3.08 14.79
CA ALA A 106 15.09 -1.72 14.87
C ALA A 106 16.09 -1.60 16.03
N SER A 107 15.79 -2.20 17.18
CA SER A 107 16.69 -2.21 18.34
C SER A 107 18.01 -2.96 18.08
N ARG A 108 18.06 -3.85 17.08
CA ARG A 108 19.30 -4.57 16.69
C ARG A 108 20.13 -3.83 15.64
N MET A 109 19.54 -2.88 14.92
CA MET A 109 20.24 -2.06 13.92
C MET A 109 20.91 -0.82 14.55
N ALA A 110 20.52 -0.44 15.77
CA ALA A 110 21.05 0.71 16.50
C ALA A 110 22.29 0.39 17.40
N LEU A 111 22.87 -0.82 17.28
CA LEU A 111 24.09 -1.28 17.95
C LEU A 111 25.16 -1.61 16.91
#